data_AF-A0ABD6E9R5-F1
#
_entry.id   AF-A0ABD6E9R5-F1
#
_cell.length_a   1.000
_cell.length_b   1.000
_cell.length_c   1.000
_cell.angle_alpha   90.00
_cell.angle_beta   90.00
_cell.angle_gamma   90.00
#
_symmetry.space_group_name_H-M   'P 1'
#
loop_
_entity.id
_entity.type
_entity.pdbx_description
1 polymer ?
#
loop_
_entity_poly.entity_id
_entity_poly.type
_entity_poly.pdbx_seq_one_letter_code
_entity_poly.pdbx_strand_id
1 'polypeptide(L)'
;MECDSSENLTASTSSYCSCTGNIWKYMSNLRRVKNDFDGEFALVQNHERRWSKIFTDFVLKCSNCTCKFCSTHSDDMLWYVLVPRTDSSFYMERPSGQLRVFRKQNPNQPKPGDPTINWEETVSLNIILQLIDFDVTCAVCTKTSPQNLQILRKNCQRVYPSPSRRRMDSKGDGEEITFPKIYFAIDDFEEVSHCADAYDLTKKKRNMKS
;
A
#
# COMPACT_ATOMS: atom_id res chain seq x y z
N MET A 1 -11.96 -16.70 16.69
CA MET A 1 -12.08 -16.06 18.01
C MET A 1 -11.73 -14.61 17.79
N GLU A 2 -12.76 -13.79 17.70
CA GLU A 2 -12.71 -12.37 17.39
C GLU A 2 -11.98 -11.60 18.50
N CYS A 3 -11.20 -10.59 18.12
CA CYS A 3 -10.70 -9.59 19.04
C CYS A 3 -11.87 -8.65 19.33
N ASP A 4 -12.53 -8.87 20.45
CA ASP A 4 -13.54 -7.98 21.01
C ASP A 4 -12.82 -6.85 21.76
N SER A 5 -12.74 -5.69 21.14
CA SER A 5 -12.42 -4.43 21.81
C SER A 5 -13.72 -3.65 21.91
N SER A 6 -14.42 -3.87 23.02
CA SER A 6 -15.68 -3.23 23.35
C SER A 6 -15.43 -1.80 23.84
N GLU A 7 -15.43 -0.84 22.92
CA GLU A 7 -15.70 0.56 23.25
C GLU A 7 -17.03 0.98 22.59
N ASN A 8 -17.95 1.44 23.44
CA ASN A 8 -19.28 1.90 23.07
C ASN A 8 -19.20 3.07 22.07
N LEU A 9 -19.30 2.77 20.79
CA LEU A 9 -19.63 3.74 19.76
C LEU A 9 -21.14 3.65 19.49
N THR A 10 -21.84 4.67 19.97
CA THR A 10 -23.18 5.02 19.53
C THR A 10 -23.28 4.86 18.01
N ALA A 11 -24.28 4.10 17.58
CA ALA A 11 -24.59 3.86 16.18
C ALA A 11 -24.98 5.16 15.48
N SER A 12 -24.00 5.99 15.15
CA SER A 12 -24.11 6.91 14.03
C SER A 12 -24.02 6.04 12.78
N THR A 13 -25.05 6.12 11.93
CA THR A 13 -25.06 5.49 10.62
C THR A 13 -23.96 6.15 9.77
N SER A 14 -22.73 5.66 9.93
CA SER A 14 -21.58 6.04 9.11
C SER A 14 -21.86 5.60 7.68
N SER A 15 -22.26 6.54 6.83
CA SER A 15 -22.40 6.29 5.40
C SER A 15 -20.99 6.06 4.82
N TYR A 16 -20.60 4.79 4.73
CA TYR A 16 -19.34 4.40 4.12
C TYR A 16 -19.26 4.94 2.68
N CYS A 17 -18.15 5.59 2.32
CA CYS A 17 -17.94 6.13 0.98
C CYS A 17 -17.86 4.99 -0.04
N SER A 18 -18.69 5.01 -1.08
CA SER A 18 -18.59 4.04 -2.19
C SER A 18 -17.37 4.27 -3.11
N CYS A 19 -16.52 5.22 -2.75
CA CYS A 19 -15.46 5.80 -3.56
C CYS A 19 -14.34 4.77 -3.84
N THR A 20 -13.95 4.03 -2.80
CA THR A 20 -13.03 2.89 -2.88
C THR A 20 -13.62 1.76 -3.72
N GLY A 21 -14.87 1.36 -3.45
CA GLY A 21 -15.54 0.31 -4.24
C GLY A 21 -15.66 0.65 -5.73
N ASN A 22 -15.97 1.91 -6.04
CA ASN A 22 -16.09 2.40 -7.41
C ASN A 22 -14.74 2.37 -8.14
N ILE A 23 -13.66 2.89 -7.54
CA ILE A 23 -12.34 2.88 -8.19
C ILE A 23 -11.89 1.43 -8.48
N TRP A 24 -12.08 0.50 -7.54
CA TRP A 24 -11.79 -0.93 -7.74
C TRP A 24 -12.56 -1.53 -8.91
N LYS A 25 -13.86 -1.23 -9.01
CA LYS A 25 -14.71 -1.68 -10.12
C LYS A 25 -14.21 -1.16 -11.47
N TYR A 26 -13.87 0.13 -11.56
CA TYR A 26 -13.34 0.72 -12.81
C TYR A 26 -12.00 0.10 -13.22
N MET A 27 -11.08 -0.09 -12.27
CA MET A 27 -9.78 -0.72 -12.55
C MET A 27 -9.92 -2.18 -13.01
N SER A 28 -10.73 -2.97 -12.31
CA SER A 28 -10.96 -4.38 -12.63
C SER A 28 -11.53 -4.54 -14.05
N ASN A 29 -12.53 -3.71 -14.40
CA ASN A 29 -13.10 -3.69 -15.74
C ASN A 29 -12.05 -3.31 -16.80
N LEU A 30 -11.23 -2.29 -16.54
CA LEU A 30 -10.22 -1.83 -17.50
C LEU A 30 -9.11 -2.87 -17.72
N ARG A 31 -8.69 -3.57 -16.67
CA ARG A 31 -7.74 -4.68 -16.75
C ARG A 31 -8.31 -5.92 -17.44
N ARG A 32 -9.62 -6.19 -17.29
CA ARG A 32 -10.28 -7.31 -17.97
C ARG A 32 -10.31 -7.10 -19.49
N VAL A 33 -10.62 -5.89 -19.96
CA VAL A 33 -10.64 -5.54 -21.40
C VAL A 33 -9.26 -5.71 -22.06
N LYS A 34 -8.17 -5.53 -21.30
CA LYS A 34 -6.80 -5.75 -21.78
C LYS A 34 -6.48 -7.22 -22.10
N ASN A 35 -7.28 -8.15 -21.56
CA ASN A 35 -7.04 -9.60 -21.63
C ASN A 35 -7.98 -10.32 -22.62
N ASP A 36 -8.72 -9.61 -23.47
CA ASP A 36 -9.51 -10.27 -24.52
C ASP A 36 -8.55 -10.87 -25.57
N PHE A 37 -8.28 -12.17 -25.42
CA PHE A 37 -7.41 -12.98 -26.27
C PHE A 37 -8.15 -13.36 -27.56
N ASP A 38 -7.72 -12.78 -28.69
CA ASP A 38 -7.90 -13.41 -30.00
C ASP A 38 -6.60 -14.16 -30.30
N GLY A 39 -6.70 -15.49 -30.43
CA GLY A 39 -5.56 -16.40 -30.51
C GLY A 39 -4.44 -15.94 -31.45
N GLU A 40 -3.20 -16.14 -31.00
CA GLU A 40 -1.91 -15.90 -31.67
C GLU A 40 -1.26 -14.51 -31.47
N PHE A 41 -2.03 -13.43 -31.24
CA PHE A 41 -1.44 -12.10 -30.97
C PHE A 41 -2.18 -11.33 -29.87
N ALA A 42 -1.46 -10.91 -28.83
CA ALA A 42 -2.01 -10.03 -27.80
C ALA A 42 -2.12 -8.59 -28.35
N LEU A 43 -3.33 -8.15 -28.69
CA LEU A 43 -3.57 -6.78 -29.10
C LEU A 43 -3.48 -5.87 -27.86
N VAL A 44 -2.31 -5.29 -27.63
CA VAL A 44 -2.09 -4.37 -26.49
C VAL A 44 -2.84 -3.06 -26.77
N GLN A 45 -4.08 -2.97 -26.31
CA GLN A 45 -4.81 -1.71 -26.34
C GLN A 45 -4.20 -0.75 -25.31
N ASN A 46 -3.65 0.37 -25.80
CA ASN A 46 -3.21 1.45 -24.93
C ASN A 46 -4.44 2.12 -24.30
N HIS A 47 -4.59 1.94 -22.99
CA HIS A 47 -5.68 2.47 -22.20
C HIS A 47 -5.29 3.69 -21.35
N GLU A 48 -4.15 4.33 -21.64
CA GLU A 48 -3.59 5.44 -20.85
C GLU A 48 -4.60 6.59 -20.65
N ARG A 49 -5.40 6.94 -21.67
CA ARG A 49 -6.47 7.95 -21.55
C ARG A 49 -7.59 7.54 -20.58
N ARG A 50 -7.89 6.24 -20.49
CA ARG A 50 -8.90 5.74 -19.55
C ARG A 50 -8.32 5.72 -18.13
N TRP A 51 -7.06 5.33 -17.98
CA TRP A 51 -6.34 5.41 -16.71
C TRP A 51 -6.19 6.86 -16.21
N SER A 52 -5.86 7.81 -17.08
CA SER A 52 -5.78 9.24 -16.71
C SER A 52 -7.13 9.82 -16.27
N LYS A 53 -8.23 9.32 -16.85
CA LYS A 53 -9.58 9.65 -16.39
C LYS A 53 -9.84 9.11 -14.98
N ILE A 54 -9.49 7.84 -14.70
CA ILE A 54 -9.60 7.26 -13.35
C ILE A 54 -8.79 8.08 -12.34
N PHE A 55 -7.56 8.45 -12.68
CA PHE A 55 -6.71 9.31 -11.85
C PHE A 55 -7.41 10.64 -11.53
N THR A 56 -7.96 11.30 -12.55
CA THR A 56 -8.63 12.59 -12.37
C THR A 56 -9.89 12.46 -11.51
N ASP A 57 -10.73 11.48 -11.81
CA ASP A 57 -12.04 11.31 -11.20
C ASP A 57 -11.93 10.86 -9.74
N PHE A 58 -10.92 10.05 -9.38
CA PHE A 58 -10.80 9.46 -8.05
C PHE A 58 -9.62 9.99 -7.23
N VAL A 59 -8.42 10.17 -7.82
CA VAL A 59 -7.21 10.55 -7.07
C VAL A 59 -7.07 12.07 -6.94
N LEU A 60 -7.28 12.81 -8.04
CA LEU A 60 -7.08 14.27 -8.07
C LEU A 60 -8.28 15.03 -7.49
N LYS A 61 -9.49 14.78 -8.00
CA LYS A 61 -10.69 15.56 -7.67
C LYS A 61 -11.68 14.83 -6.77
N CYS A 62 -11.62 13.49 -6.73
CA CYS A 62 -12.68 12.65 -6.16
C CYS A 62 -14.10 13.15 -6.54
N SER A 63 -14.31 13.46 -7.82
CA SER A 63 -15.49 14.20 -8.32
C SER A 63 -16.82 13.52 -8.01
N ASN A 64 -16.78 12.22 -7.73
CA ASN A 64 -17.96 11.38 -7.51
C ASN A 64 -18.22 11.13 -6.02
N CYS A 65 -17.55 11.86 -5.13
CA CYS A 65 -17.69 11.75 -3.69
C CYS A 65 -18.36 13.00 -3.11
N THR A 66 -19.43 12.80 -2.34
CA THR A 66 -20.07 13.85 -1.52
C THR A 66 -19.77 13.70 -0.03
N CYS A 67 -18.96 12.70 0.34
CA CYS A 67 -18.63 12.41 1.74
C CYS A 67 -17.57 13.38 2.26
N LYS A 68 -17.88 14.08 3.36
CA LYS A 68 -16.99 15.08 3.98
C LYS A 68 -15.68 14.51 4.51
N PHE A 69 -15.65 13.23 4.88
CA PHE A 69 -14.48 12.56 5.47
C PHE A 69 -14.01 11.38 4.63
N CYS A 70 -14.12 11.47 3.30
CA CYS A 70 -13.63 10.41 2.43
C CYS A 70 -12.10 10.29 2.54
N SER A 71 -11.62 9.09 2.89
CA SER A 71 -10.19 8.77 3.03
C SER A 71 -9.39 9.03 1.76
N THR A 72 -10.05 9.14 0.59
CA THR A 72 -9.42 9.53 -0.67
C THR A 72 -8.93 10.99 -0.69
N HIS A 73 -9.33 11.82 0.27
CA HIS A 73 -8.91 13.22 0.39
C HIS A 73 -7.79 13.47 1.40
N SER A 74 -7.32 12.47 2.16
CA SER A 74 -6.42 12.71 3.30
C SER A 74 -4.99 13.09 2.91
N ASP A 75 -4.48 12.60 1.78
CA ASP A 75 -3.10 12.84 1.34
C ASP A 75 -3.01 13.98 0.30
N ASP A 76 -2.02 14.87 0.43
CA ASP A 76 -1.79 16.00 -0.47
C ASP A 76 -0.72 15.73 -1.54
N MET A 77 0.02 14.63 -1.42
CA MET A 77 1.04 14.22 -2.38
C MET A 77 0.44 13.42 -3.54
N LEU A 78 1.04 13.55 -4.72
CA LEU A 78 0.68 12.80 -5.92
C LEU A 78 1.95 12.25 -6.55
N TRP A 79 1.92 10.96 -6.81
CA TRP A 79 3.05 10.21 -7.36
C TRP A 79 2.82 9.92 -8.84
N TYR A 80 3.69 10.42 -9.71
CA TYR A 80 3.60 10.22 -11.15
C TYR A 80 4.71 9.30 -11.61
N VAL A 81 4.34 8.22 -12.29
CA VAL A 81 5.27 7.25 -12.87
C VAL A 81 5.54 7.67 -14.31
N LEU A 82 6.80 7.92 -14.65
CA LEU A 82 7.22 8.22 -16.02
C LEU A 82 7.23 6.93 -16.87
N VAL A 83 6.87 7.06 -18.14
CA VAL A 83 7.09 5.99 -19.12
C VAL A 83 8.60 5.73 -19.21
N PRO A 84 9.07 4.49 -19.01
CA PRO A 84 10.49 4.17 -19.15
C PRO A 84 10.95 4.52 -20.56
N ARG A 85 12.04 5.29 -20.67
CA ARG A 85 12.73 5.40 -21.96
C ARG A 85 13.34 4.03 -22.26
N THR A 86 13.05 3.50 -23.46
CA THR A 86 13.57 2.23 -23.96
C THR A 86 15.07 2.33 -24.22
N ASP A 87 15.86 2.50 -23.17
CA ASP A 87 17.28 2.17 -23.22
C ASP A 87 17.40 0.73 -22.73
N SER A 88 17.69 -0.13 -23.71
CA SER A 88 17.64 -1.58 -23.66
C SER A 88 18.68 -2.19 -22.74
N SER A 89 18.43 -2.20 -21.44
CA SER A 89 19.10 -3.12 -20.53
C SER A 89 18.12 -3.67 -19.52
N PHE A 90 17.56 -4.84 -19.81
CA PHE A 90 16.67 -5.60 -18.93
C PHE A 90 17.33 -5.99 -17.58
N TYR A 91 18.61 -5.65 -17.35
CA TYR A 91 19.44 -6.12 -16.24
C TYR A 91 20.19 -5.03 -15.46
N MET A 92 20.04 -3.74 -15.77
CA MET A 92 20.65 -2.67 -14.95
C MET A 92 19.60 -1.99 -14.08
N GLU A 93 20.02 -1.68 -12.84
CA GLU A 93 19.27 -0.88 -11.86
C GLU A 93 18.61 0.30 -12.56
N ARG A 94 17.27 0.29 -12.56
CA ARG A 94 16.48 1.31 -13.27
C ARG A 94 16.80 2.68 -12.65
N PRO A 95 17.02 3.72 -13.48
CA PRO A 95 17.49 5.00 -12.98
C PRO A 95 16.49 5.64 -12.00
N SER A 96 17.05 6.34 -11.02
CA SER A 96 16.45 7.13 -9.94
C SER A 96 15.51 8.28 -10.37
N GLY A 97 14.99 8.25 -11.60
CA GLY A 97 14.13 9.29 -12.19
C GLY A 97 12.77 8.81 -12.67
N GLN A 98 12.33 7.58 -12.34
CA GLN A 98 11.05 7.05 -12.80
C GLN A 98 9.83 7.68 -12.10
N LEU A 99 10.02 8.27 -10.91
CA LEU A 99 8.94 8.91 -10.15
C LEU A 99 9.09 10.43 -10.08
N ARG A 100 7.96 11.14 -10.18
CA ARG A 100 7.85 12.56 -9.83
C ARG A 100 6.78 12.73 -8.77
N VAL A 101 7.06 13.60 -7.80
CA VAL A 101 6.12 13.89 -6.72
C VAL A 101 5.69 15.35 -6.79
N PHE A 102 4.39 15.58 -6.72
CA PHE A 102 3.81 16.91 -6.68
C PHE A 102 2.77 16.98 -5.58
N ARG A 103 2.59 18.17 -5.01
CA ARG A 103 1.39 18.43 -4.20
C ARG A 103 0.19 18.66 -5.09
N LYS A 104 -1.01 18.29 -4.63
CA LYS A 104 -2.30 18.46 -5.33
C LYS A 104 -2.56 19.89 -5.81
N GLN A 105 -2.02 20.92 -5.13
CA GLN A 105 -2.20 22.33 -5.52
C GLN A 105 -1.11 22.86 -6.46
N ASN A 106 -0.08 22.06 -6.79
CA ASN A 106 1.04 22.54 -7.59
C ASN A 106 0.63 22.75 -9.07
N PRO A 107 0.77 23.95 -9.66
CA PRO A 107 0.33 24.20 -11.03
C PRO A 107 1.17 23.48 -12.10
N ASN A 108 2.36 22.99 -11.75
CA ASN A 108 3.28 22.30 -12.66
C ASN A 108 3.06 20.78 -12.72
N GLN A 109 1.95 20.29 -12.18
CA GLN A 109 1.56 18.89 -12.29
C GLN A 109 1.37 18.46 -13.76
N PRO A 110 1.75 17.23 -14.13
CA PRO A 110 1.42 16.66 -15.43
C PRO A 110 -0.08 16.72 -15.72
N LYS A 111 -0.44 17.16 -16.92
CA LYS A 111 -1.84 17.24 -17.33
C LYS A 111 -2.40 15.83 -17.56
N PRO A 112 -3.66 15.53 -17.18
CA PRO A 112 -4.28 14.23 -17.48
C PRO A 112 -4.15 13.86 -18.96
N GLY A 113 -3.58 12.68 -19.23
CA GLY A 113 -3.33 12.19 -20.60
C GLY A 113 -1.97 12.58 -21.19
N ASP A 114 -1.08 13.21 -20.40
CA ASP A 114 0.32 13.44 -20.77
C ASP A 114 0.99 12.11 -21.20
N PRO A 115 1.56 12.02 -22.41
CA PRO A 115 2.13 10.77 -22.94
C PRO A 115 3.46 10.38 -22.29
N THR A 116 4.09 11.27 -21.51
CA THR A 116 5.31 10.97 -20.76
C THR A 116 5.05 10.24 -19.45
N ILE A 117 3.78 10.18 -19.03
CA ILE A 117 3.32 9.54 -17.80
C ILE A 117 2.71 8.18 -18.13
N ASN A 118 3.12 7.16 -17.37
CA ASN A 118 2.43 5.89 -17.32
C ASN A 118 1.29 6.01 -16.30
N TRP A 119 0.08 6.25 -16.80
CA TRP A 119 -1.14 6.45 -16.03
C TRP A 119 -1.62 5.19 -15.35
N GLU A 120 -1.40 4.00 -15.94
CA GLU A 120 -1.74 2.73 -15.29
C GLU A 120 -0.95 2.54 -13.98
N GLU A 121 0.37 2.73 -14.04
CA GLU A 121 1.27 2.63 -12.88
C GLU A 121 1.05 3.78 -11.91
N THR A 122 0.81 5.00 -12.42
CA THR A 122 0.49 6.18 -11.61
C THR A 122 -0.77 5.96 -10.76
N VAL A 123 -1.87 5.49 -11.37
CA VAL A 123 -3.09 5.16 -10.62
C VAL A 123 -2.82 4.06 -9.60
N SER A 124 -2.13 2.99 -10.00
CA SER A 124 -1.85 1.86 -9.12
C SER A 124 -1.03 2.28 -7.89
N LEU A 125 0.01 3.09 -8.09
CA LEU A 125 0.87 3.57 -7.01
C LEU A 125 0.12 4.47 -6.03
N ASN A 126 -0.63 5.46 -6.50
CA ASN A 126 -1.38 6.35 -5.59
C ASN A 126 -2.45 5.59 -4.80
N ILE A 127 -3.06 4.56 -5.38
CA ILE A 127 -4.02 3.72 -4.65
C ILE A 127 -3.32 2.94 -3.54
N ILE A 128 -2.18 2.31 -3.84
CA ILE A 128 -1.38 1.59 -2.83
C ILE A 128 -0.99 2.55 -1.70
N LEU A 129 -0.49 3.73 -2.04
CA LEU A 129 0.04 4.65 -1.03
C LEU A 129 -1.05 5.34 -0.19
N GLN A 130 -2.25 5.59 -0.76
CA GLN A 130 -3.22 6.51 -0.15
C GLN A 130 -4.56 5.87 0.18
N LEU A 131 -4.95 4.78 -0.49
CA LEU A 131 -6.31 4.21 -0.37
C LEU A 131 -6.35 2.83 0.26
N ILE A 132 -5.20 2.18 0.45
CA ILE A 132 -5.11 0.85 1.04
C ILE A 132 -4.49 0.96 2.43
N ASP A 133 -5.20 0.39 3.39
CA ASP A 133 -4.72 0.20 4.75
C ASP A 133 -3.91 -1.10 4.83
N PHE A 134 -2.71 -1.04 5.43
CA PHE A 134 -1.84 -2.19 5.60
C PHE A 134 -1.56 -2.44 7.07
N ASP A 135 -1.82 -3.66 7.55
CA ASP A 135 -1.49 -4.05 8.91
C ASP A 135 -0.46 -5.19 8.89
N VAL A 136 0.58 -5.07 9.72
CA VAL A 136 1.52 -6.16 10.01
C VAL A 136 1.04 -6.90 11.23
N THR A 137 0.87 -8.22 11.10
CA THR A 137 0.49 -9.11 12.20
C THR A 137 1.67 -9.97 12.61
N CYS A 138 2.05 -9.92 13.89
CA CYS A 138 3.01 -10.83 14.49
C CYS A 138 2.33 -11.69 15.56
N ALA A 139 2.61 -12.99 15.59
CA ALA A 139 2.07 -13.90 16.60
C ALA A 139 3.16 -14.79 17.20
N VAL A 140 3.15 -14.89 18.53
CA VAL A 140 3.97 -15.83 19.29
C VAL A 140 3.15 -17.10 19.48
N CYS A 141 3.68 -18.23 19.01
CA CYS A 141 2.97 -19.51 19.04
C CYS A 141 3.80 -20.58 19.74
N THR A 142 3.15 -21.46 20.51
CA THR A 142 3.76 -22.72 20.97
C THR A 142 3.28 -23.86 20.09
N LYS A 143 4.22 -24.67 19.60
CA LYS A 143 3.91 -25.90 18.89
C LYS A 143 3.57 -26.99 19.90
N THR A 144 2.31 -27.41 19.96
CA THR A 144 1.82 -28.44 20.90
C THR A 144 1.76 -29.82 20.25
N SER A 145 1.75 -29.89 18.91
CA SER A 145 1.91 -31.12 18.13
C SER A 145 2.48 -30.80 16.73
N PRO A 146 2.83 -31.78 15.88
CA PRO A 146 3.29 -31.55 14.51
C PRO A 146 2.34 -30.66 13.68
N GLN A 147 1.04 -30.71 13.95
CA GLN A 147 -0.01 -29.99 13.21
C GLN A 147 -0.73 -28.92 14.03
N ASN A 148 -0.46 -28.82 15.35
CA ASN A 148 -1.11 -27.84 16.22
C ASN A 148 -0.13 -26.76 16.69
N LEU A 149 -0.48 -25.52 16.32
CA LEU A 149 0.13 -24.29 16.82
C LEU A 149 -0.89 -23.59 17.71
N GLN A 150 -0.54 -23.38 18.97
CA GLN A 150 -1.31 -22.57 19.90
C GLN A 150 -0.77 -21.14 19.89
N ILE A 151 -1.60 -20.18 19.50
CA ILE A 151 -1.25 -18.76 19.57
C ILE A 151 -1.24 -18.35 21.05
N LEU A 152 -0.10 -17.91 21.55
CA LEU A 152 0.06 -17.37 22.90
C LEU A 152 -0.26 -15.87 22.94
N ARG A 153 0.19 -15.14 21.91
CA ARG A 153 -0.02 -13.70 21.76
C ARG A 153 -0.06 -13.34 20.29
N LYS A 154 -0.89 -12.38 19.93
CA LYS A 154 -0.98 -11.79 18.60
C LYS A 154 -0.92 -10.27 18.76
N ASN A 155 -0.06 -9.61 18.00
CA ASN A 155 -0.04 -8.16 17.84
C ASN A 155 -0.35 -7.81 16.39
N CYS A 156 -1.07 -6.72 16.17
CA CYS A 156 -1.42 -6.22 14.85
C CYS A 156 -1.16 -4.71 14.85
N GLN A 157 -0.29 -4.25 13.97
CA GLN A 157 0.14 -2.85 13.89
C GLN A 157 -0.11 -2.31 12.49
N ARG A 158 -0.71 -1.13 12.42
CA ARG A 158 -0.85 -0.37 11.17
C ARG A 158 0.52 0.06 10.68
N VAL A 159 0.83 -0.22 9.42
CA VAL A 159 2.05 0.21 8.74
C VAL A 159 1.70 1.03 7.49
N TYR A 160 2.64 1.86 7.07
CA TYR A 160 2.46 2.73 5.90
C TYR A 160 3.44 2.33 4.79
N PRO A 161 2.95 2.17 3.55
CA PRO A 161 3.80 1.88 2.41
C PRO A 161 4.65 3.10 2.03
N SER A 162 5.87 2.85 1.59
CA SER A 162 6.79 3.85 1.06
C SER A 162 7.40 3.37 -0.26
N PRO A 163 7.40 4.20 -1.32
CA PRO A 163 8.14 3.93 -2.55
C PRO A 163 9.62 4.32 -2.45
N SER A 164 10.09 4.69 -1.25
CA SER A 164 11.47 4.99 -0.94
C SER A 164 11.96 4.19 0.27
N ARG A 165 13.28 4.02 0.36
CA ARG A 165 13.94 3.39 1.51
C ARG A 165 15.11 4.25 1.97
N ARG A 166 15.29 4.34 3.28
CA ARG A 166 16.53 4.83 3.90
C ARG A 166 17.43 3.66 4.25
N ARG A 167 18.71 3.75 3.89
CA ARG A 167 19.68 2.75 4.33
C ARG A 167 20.15 3.07 5.74
N MET A 168 20.28 2.03 6.57
CA MET A 168 20.66 2.15 7.99
C MET A 168 22.18 2.03 8.20
N ASP A 169 22.92 1.60 7.17
CA ASP A 169 24.36 1.30 7.19
C ASP A 169 25.26 2.55 7.04
N SER A 170 24.70 3.71 6.67
CA SER A 170 25.45 4.97 6.56
C SER A 170 24.79 6.09 7.36
N LYS A 171 25.59 6.79 8.17
CA LYS A 171 25.17 7.98 8.93
C LYS A 171 25.09 9.20 7.99
N GLY A 172 24.09 9.23 7.10
CA GLY A 172 23.89 10.29 6.11
C GLY A 172 22.66 10.08 5.22
N ASP A 173 22.11 11.18 4.69
CA ASP A 173 20.91 11.25 3.84
C ASP A 173 21.06 10.39 2.57
N GLY A 174 20.42 9.24 2.57
CA GLY A 174 20.29 8.37 1.41
C GLY A 174 18.88 7.82 1.31
N GLU A 175 17.89 8.71 1.13
CA GLU A 175 16.56 8.26 0.71
C GLU A 175 16.64 7.85 -0.76
N GLU A 176 16.58 6.54 -0.99
CA GLU A 176 16.65 5.94 -2.31
C GLU A 176 15.22 5.67 -2.79
N ILE A 177 14.85 6.15 -3.99
CA ILE A 177 13.58 5.76 -4.63
C ILE A 177 13.69 4.31 -5.08
N THR A 178 12.80 3.44 -4.59
CA THR A 178 12.88 1.99 -4.79
C THR A 178 11.79 1.43 -5.71
N PHE A 179 10.90 2.28 -6.22
CA PHE A 179 9.83 1.84 -7.13
C PHE A 179 10.38 1.00 -8.30
N PRO A 180 9.81 -0.18 -8.59
CA PRO A 180 8.49 -0.68 -8.16
C PRO A 180 8.43 -1.37 -6.80
N LYS A 181 9.54 -1.47 -6.05
CA LYS A 181 9.54 -2.06 -4.71
C LYS A 181 8.96 -1.06 -3.71
N ILE A 182 7.93 -1.51 -2.99
CA ILE A 182 7.28 -0.77 -1.90
C ILE A 182 7.76 -1.35 -0.56
N TYR A 183 8.22 -0.49 0.33
CA TYR A 183 8.70 -0.85 1.66
C TYR A 183 7.70 -0.44 2.72
N PHE A 184 7.65 -1.18 3.82
CA PHE A 184 6.88 -0.84 5.01
C PHE A 184 7.88 -0.60 6.14
N ALA A 185 7.90 0.61 6.67
CA ALA A 185 8.73 0.91 7.83
C ALA A 185 8.09 0.28 9.08
N ILE A 186 8.90 -0.36 9.89
CA ILE A 186 8.52 -0.93 11.19
C ILE A 186 9.52 -0.38 12.20
N ASP A 187 9.07 0.60 12.99
CA ASP A 187 9.94 1.34 13.91
C ASP A 187 10.00 0.69 15.31
N ASP A 188 9.03 -0.13 15.68
CA ASP A 188 8.93 -0.74 17.02
C ASP A 188 8.82 -2.26 16.95
N PHE A 189 9.97 -2.94 16.97
CA PHE A 189 10.05 -4.38 17.19
C PHE A 189 10.05 -4.75 18.69
N GLU A 190 10.19 -3.77 19.60
CA GLU A 190 10.34 -3.99 21.04
C GLU A 190 8.99 -4.35 21.70
N GLU A 191 7.89 -3.69 21.32
CA GLU A 191 6.54 -4.13 21.77
C GLU A 191 6.19 -5.58 21.36
N VAL A 192 6.84 -6.09 20.30
CA VAL A 192 6.65 -7.45 19.79
C VAL A 192 7.52 -8.47 20.56
N SER A 193 8.70 -8.06 21.03
CA SER A 193 9.72 -8.95 21.61
C SER A 193 9.76 -8.97 23.14
N HIS A 194 9.41 -7.88 23.82
CA HIS A 194 9.40 -7.81 25.30
C HIS A 194 8.44 -8.80 25.98
N CYS A 195 7.57 -9.44 25.21
CA CYS A 195 6.60 -10.39 25.73
C CYS A 195 7.07 -11.85 25.68
N ALA A 196 8.11 -12.15 24.90
CA ALA A 196 8.76 -13.45 24.93
C ALA A 196 9.51 -13.65 26.27
N ASP A 197 10.20 -12.61 26.74
CA ASP A 197 10.98 -12.65 27.98
C ASP A 197 10.10 -12.83 29.23
N ALA A 198 8.91 -12.21 29.25
CA ALA A 198 7.93 -12.42 30.32
C ALA A 198 7.39 -13.87 30.36
N TYR A 199 7.25 -14.52 29.20
CA TYR A 199 6.81 -15.92 29.13
C TYR A 199 7.90 -16.90 29.59
N ASP A 200 9.16 -16.64 29.24
CA ASP A 200 10.27 -17.50 29.63
C ASP A 200 10.57 -17.39 31.16
N LEU A 201 10.47 -16.18 31.72
CA LEU A 201 10.60 -15.95 33.16
C LEU A 201 9.50 -16.61 33.99
N THR A 202 8.26 -16.68 33.48
CA THR A 202 7.14 -17.35 34.17
C THR A 202 7.24 -18.88 34.09
N LYS A 203 7.81 -19.45 33.02
CA LYS A 203 8.14 -20.89 32.94
C LYS A 203 9.31 -21.27 33.86
N LYS A 204 10.38 -20.47 33.91
CA LYS A 204 11.51 -20.70 34.82
C LYS A 204 11.09 -20.69 36.30
N LYS A 205 10.20 -19.78 36.70
CA LYS A 205 9.66 -19.73 38.07
C LYS A 205 8.73 -20.90 38.43
N ARG A 206 8.06 -21.55 37.46
CA ARG A 206 7.24 -22.75 37.72
C ARG A 206 8.08 -24.02 37.84
N ASN A 207 9.18 -24.14 37.09
CA ASN A 207 10.08 -25.30 37.17
C ASN A 207 11.07 -25.28 38.34
N MET A 208 11.24 -24.15 39.05
CA MET A 208 12.02 -24.08 40.29
C MET A 208 11.19 -24.29 41.57
N LYS A 209 9.88 -24.55 41.45
CA LYS A 209 8.97 -24.80 42.58
C LYS A 209 8.39 -26.24 42.59
N SER A 210 8.99 -27.16 41.84
CA SER A 210 8.71 -28.60 41.91
C SER A 210 9.88 -29.35 42.51
#